data_AF-A0A6J4XEK5-F1
#
_entry.id   AF-A0A6J4XEK5-F1
#
_cell.length_a   1.000
_cell.length_b   1.000
_cell.length_c   1.000
_cell.angle_alpha   90.00
_cell.angle_beta   90.00
_cell.angle_gamma   90.00
#
_symmetry.space_group_name_H-M   'P 1'
#
loop_
_entity.id
_entity.type
_entity.pdbx_description
1 polymer ?
#
loop_
_entity_poly.entity_id
_entity_poly.type
_entity_poly.pdbx_seq_one_letter_code
_entity_poly.pdbx_strand_id
1 'polypeptide(L)'
;LYLCYGNSSVTASQENAAGVWDADYKGVWHMEGMPGGANDIPDSTADGVHGTTGNMDSADQVAGKIGGSLDFDNVDDYVDTSLTDLGANTLTYSVWIKPRTAGQGGFGRIFEKYLETILFLYDDAGECKIQFEQTFSTSWGIWRVGSIALNAWQYIVVTYDRSSTGNDPDLYINGELQSKAEISTPSGSMSTNGNAVQISKHPYNTR
;
A
#
# COMPACT_ATOMS: atom_id res chain seq x y z
N LEU A 1 9.28 -7.48 27.40
CA LEU A 1 8.29 -6.45 27.05
C LEU A 1 7.55 -6.07 28.33
N TYR A 2 7.50 -4.79 28.71
CA TYR A 2 6.72 -4.33 29.86
C TYR A 2 5.62 -3.40 29.35
N LEU A 3 4.37 -3.65 29.75
CA LEU A 3 3.25 -2.76 29.47
C LEU A 3 2.80 -2.16 30.81
N CYS A 4 3.00 -0.86 30.98
CA CYS A 4 2.59 -0.12 32.17
C CYS A 4 1.22 0.51 31.91
N TYR A 5 0.22 0.19 32.72
CA TYR A 5 -1.10 0.84 32.67
C TYR A 5 -1.37 1.61 33.96
N GLY A 6 -1.91 2.83 33.85
CA GLY A 6 -2.36 3.62 35.01
C GLY A 6 -1.27 4.22 35.89
N ASN A 7 0.01 4.21 35.46
CA ASN A 7 1.08 4.87 36.21
C ASN A 7 1.12 6.37 35.88
N SER A 8 0.70 7.21 36.82
CA SER A 8 0.68 8.67 36.70
C SER A 8 2.07 9.31 36.56
N SER A 9 3.16 8.56 36.78
CA SER A 9 4.52 9.05 36.53
C SER A 9 4.95 8.97 35.07
N VAL A 10 4.20 8.29 34.21
CA VAL A 10 4.46 8.23 32.76
C VAL A 10 3.75 9.40 32.11
N THR A 11 4.51 10.47 31.81
CA THR A 11 3.96 11.73 31.26
C THR A 11 4.18 11.90 29.76
N ALA A 12 4.85 10.95 29.11
CA ALA A 12 5.09 10.91 27.66
C ALA A 12 5.18 9.44 27.20
N SER A 13 5.02 9.19 25.88
CA SER A 13 5.14 7.84 25.31
C SER A 13 6.50 7.23 25.66
N GLN A 14 6.50 6.01 26.19
CA GLN A 14 7.69 5.20 26.44
C GLN A 14 7.79 4.03 25.46
N GLU A 15 7.00 4.05 24.39
CA GLU A 15 7.03 2.97 23.41
C GLU A 15 8.38 2.92 22.68
N ASN A 16 8.84 1.72 22.40
CA ASN A 16 9.93 1.50 21.47
C ASN A 16 9.32 1.22 20.10
N ALA A 17 8.73 2.22 19.45
CA ALA A 17 8.05 2.07 18.16
C ALA A 17 8.95 1.37 17.12
N ALA A 18 10.21 1.79 17.03
CA ALA A 18 11.21 1.20 16.13
C ALA A 18 11.63 -0.24 16.50
N GLY A 19 11.30 -0.72 17.70
CA GLY A 19 11.51 -2.11 18.11
C GLY A 19 10.23 -2.97 18.11
N VAL A 20 9.10 -2.41 17.71
CA VAL A 20 7.86 -3.17 17.42
C VAL A 20 7.99 -3.86 16.07
N TRP A 21 8.58 -3.16 15.10
CA TRP A 21 8.82 -3.65 13.74
C TRP A 21 10.21 -4.27 13.68
N ASP A 22 10.30 -5.53 13.23
CA ASP A 22 11.59 -6.15 12.96
C ASP A 22 12.15 -5.71 11.59
N ALA A 23 13.32 -6.24 11.23
CA ALA A 23 14.03 -5.86 10.01
C ALA A 23 13.34 -6.29 8.69
N ASP A 24 12.30 -7.12 8.78
CA ASP A 24 11.53 -7.57 7.61
C ASP A 24 10.46 -6.55 7.20
N TYR A 25 10.09 -5.60 8.08
CA TYR A 25 9.26 -4.46 7.73
C TYR A 25 10.07 -3.37 7.02
N LYS A 26 9.79 -3.16 5.73
CA LYS A 26 10.46 -2.14 4.90
C LYS A 26 9.83 -0.75 4.93
N GLY A 27 8.66 -0.63 5.55
CA GLY A 27 7.97 0.65 5.72
C GLY A 27 6.62 0.46 6.39
N VAL A 28 6.30 1.34 7.34
CA VAL A 28 5.03 1.37 8.06
C VAL A 28 4.60 2.82 8.22
N TRP A 29 3.60 3.22 7.43
CA TRP A 29 3.04 4.56 7.45
C TRP A 29 1.61 4.53 7.99
N HIS A 30 1.38 5.19 9.13
CA HIS A 30 0.06 5.25 9.78
C HIS A 30 -0.87 6.34 9.22
N MET A 31 -0.39 7.14 8.26
CA MET A 31 -1.17 8.20 7.59
C MET A 31 -1.78 9.25 8.56
N GLU A 32 -1.11 9.47 9.69
CA GLU A 32 -1.53 10.43 10.73
C GLU A 32 -0.81 11.79 10.63
N GLY A 33 0.18 11.88 9.75
CA GLY A 33 0.91 13.10 9.48
C GLY A 33 0.07 14.15 8.77
N MET A 34 0.46 15.42 8.91
CA MET A 34 -0.25 16.56 8.29
C MET A 34 0.27 16.78 6.86
N PRO A 35 -0.53 16.51 5.82
CA PRO A 35 -0.14 16.67 4.42
C PRO A 35 0.21 18.12 4.03
N GLY A 36 0.97 18.28 2.94
CA GLY A 36 1.41 19.56 2.38
C GLY A 36 2.88 19.91 2.69
N GLY A 37 3.67 18.96 3.17
CA GLY A 37 5.08 19.16 3.55
C GLY A 37 6.02 18.06 3.05
N ALA A 38 7.32 18.21 3.31
CA ALA A 38 8.29 17.16 3.04
C ALA A 38 8.41 16.21 4.24
N ASN A 39 8.50 14.90 3.98
CA ASN A 39 8.55 13.84 5.01
C ASN A 39 7.41 13.96 6.03
N ASP A 40 6.26 14.43 5.56
CA ASP A 40 5.10 14.75 6.37
C ASP A 40 4.29 13.52 6.75
N ILE A 41 4.58 12.35 6.16
CA ILE A 41 4.01 11.05 6.51
C ILE A 41 5.12 10.16 7.12
N PRO A 42 5.24 10.09 8.46
CA PRO A 42 6.31 9.35 9.11
C PRO A 42 6.27 7.85 8.81
N ASP A 43 7.46 7.28 8.62
CA ASP A 43 7.68 5.83 8.65
C ASP A 43 8.04 5.42 10.08
N SER A 44 7.38 4.38 10.58
CA SER A 44 7.55 3.88 11.94
C SER A 44 8.66 2.84 12.07
N THR A 45 9.22 2.37 10.95
CA THR A 45 10.32 1.39 10.97
C THR A 45 11.69 2.04 11.21
N ALA A 46 12.71 1.21 11.40
CA ALA A 46 14.09 1.67 11.51
C ALA A 46 14.67 2.17 10.17
N ASP A 47 14.04 1.84 9.03
CA ASP A 47 14.52 2.25 7.70
C ASP A 47 14.28 3.75 7.46
N GLY A 48 13.32 4.36 8.17
CA GLY A 48 13.11 5.81 8.18
C GLY A 48 12.70 6.37 6.82
N VAL A 49 12.01 5.56 6.01
CA VAL A 49 11.60 5.90 4.64
C VAL A 49 10.34 6.76 4.64
N HIS A 50 10.40 7.93 5.27
CA HIS A 50 9.26 8.84 5.41
C HIS A 50 8.64 9.20 4.05
N GLY A 51 7.31 9.26 4.03
CA GLY A 51 6.54 9.68 2.87
C GLY A 51 6.44 11.20 2.78
N THR A 52 6.45 11.71 1.55
CA THR A 52 6.18 13.11 1.21
C THR A 52 4.90 13.17 0.38
N THR A 53 3.92 13.93 0.83
CA THR A 53 2.68 14.12 0.06
C THR A 53 2.91 15.03 -1.14
N GLY A 54 2.19 14.74 -2.23
CA GLY A 54 2.16 15.55 -3.44
C GLY A 54 0.72 15.93 -3.76
N ASN A 55 0.50 17.21 -4.04
CA ASN A 55 -0.81 17.83 -4.35
C ASN A 55 -1.85 17.83 -3.23
N MET A 56 -1.47 17.41 -2.03
CA MET A 56 -2.35 17.38 -0.85
C MET A 56 -2.17 18.61 0.04
N ASP A 57 -3.22 18.96 0.78
CA ASP A 57 -3.19 19.97 1.84
C ASP A 57 -3.83 19.44 3.14
N SER A 58 -3.74 20.23 4.22
CA SER A 58 -4.21 19.85 5.55
C SER A 58 -5.66 19.33 5.64
N ALA A 59 -6.53 19.66 4.69
CA ALA A 59 -7.91 19.17 4.63
C ALA A 59 -7.99 17.68 4.23
N ASP A 60 -6.95 17.14 3.60
CA ASP A 60 -6.88 15.73 3.20
C ASP A 60 -6.51 14.82 4.36
N GLN A 61 -6.08 15.37 5.50
CA GLN A 61 -6.03 14.62 6.74
C GLN A 61 -7.45 14.42 7.26
N VAL A 62 -7.91 13.16 7.24
CA VAL A 62 -9.23 12.78 7.75
C VAL A 62 -9.13 11.66 8.78
N ALA A 63 -10.24 11.41 9.50
CA ALA A 63 -10.33 10.32 10.45
C ALA A 63 -10.24 8.95 9.76
N GLY A 64 -9.27 8.14 10.20
CA GLY A 64 -8.99 6.82 9.64
C GLY A 64 -9.74 5.69 10.31
N LYS A 65 -9.45 4.45 9.87
CA LYS A 65 -9.88 3.25 10.59
C LYS A 65 -9.17 3.10 11.94
N ILE A 66 -7.89 3.47 11.98
CA ILE A 66 -7.03 3.49 13.15
C ILE A 66 -6.26 4.81 13.08
N GLY A 67 -6.48 5.72 14.03
CA GLY A 67 -5.86 7.04 14.00
C GLY A 67 -6.34 7.89 12.81
N GLY A 68 -5.39 8.42 12.04
CA GLY A 68 -5.64 9.21 10.83
C GLY A 68 -5.71 8.38 9.54
N SER A 69 -6.11 9.04 8.46
CA SER A 69 -5.95 8.58 7.08
C SER A 69 -5.82 9.79 6.15
N LEU A 70 -5.31 9.56 4.96
CA LEU A 70 -5.32 10.54 3.89
C LEU A 70 -6.53 10.31 2.98
N ASP A 71 -7.22 11.40 2.62
CA ASP A 71 -8.19 11.42 1.55
C ASP A 71 -7.47 11.68 0.22
N PHE A 72 -7.70 10.84 -0.79
CA PHE A 72 -7.13 11.01 -2.13
C PHE A 72 -8.27 11.43 -3.05
N ASP A 73 -8.21 12.65 -3.57
CA ASP A 73 -9.32 13.35 -4.25
C ASP A 73 -9.65 12.82 -5.66
N ASN A 74 -8.93 11.78 -6.10
CA ASN A 74 -9.06 11.13 -7.41
C ASN A 74 -8.67 12.03 -8.60
N VAL A 75 -7.91 13.10 -8.35
CA VAL A 75 -7.31 13.97 -9.36
C VAL A 75 -5.82 13.67 -9.47
N ASP A 76 -5.02 14.06 -8.48
CA ASP A 76 -3.56 13.94 -8.57
C ASP A 76 -2.83 13.80 -7.23
N ASP A 77 -3.54 13.44 -6.16
CA ASP A 77 -2.94 13.17 -4.84
C ASP A 77 -2.11 11.89 -4.79
N TYR A 78 -0.98 11.95 -4.11
CA TYR A 78 -0.15 10.78 -3.81
C TYR A 78 0.76 11.00 -2.61
N VAL A 79 1.32 9.90 -2.12
CA VAL A 79 2.48 9.92 -1.22
C VAL A 79 3.66 9.29 -1.94
N ASP A 80 4.77 10.02 -2.05
CA ASP A 80 6.06 9.51 -2.52
C ASP A 80 6.88 9.08 -1.32
N THR A 81 7.21 7.80 -1.26
CA THR A 81 8.10 7.29 -0.22
C THR A 81 9.55 7.35 -0.71
N SER A 82 10.52 7.20 0.18
CA SER A 82 11.91 6.96 -0.24
C SER A 82 12.26 5.46 -0.33
N LEU A 83 11.26 4.58 -0.19
CA LEU A 83 11.45 3.14 -0.23
C LEU A 83 11.69 2.65 -1.65
N THR A 84 12.93 2.28 -1.96
CA THR A 84 13.35 1.79 -3.29
C THR A 84 13.66 0.31 -3.32
N ASP A 85 14.02 -0.27 -2.18
CA ASP A 85 14.36 -1.69 -2.04
C ASP A 85 13.26 -2.41 -1.24
N LEU A 86 12.49 -3.26 -1.92
CA LEU A 86 11.47 -4.09 -1.29
C LEU A 86 12.07 -5.29 -0.54
N GLY A 87 13.38 -5.53 -0.67
CA GLY A 87 14.07 -6.63 -0.03
C GLY A 87 13.86 -7.96 -0.75
N ALA A 88 13.49 -9.00 0.02
CA ALA A 88 13.48 -10.39 -0.40
C ALA A 88 12.48 -10.71 -1.53
N ASN A 89 12.55 -11.95 -2.04
CA ASN A 89 11.57 -12.46 -3.00
C ASN A 89 10.19 -12.68 -2.36
N THR A 90 10.11 -12.88 -1.05
CA THR A 90 8.83 -13.00 -0.34
C THR A 90 8.43 -11.64 0.22
N LEU A 91 7.24 -11.18 -0.15
CA LEU A 91 6.75 -9.85 0.16
C LEU A 91 5.35 -9.95 0.74
N THR A 92 5.05 -9.06 1.69
CA THR A 92 3.69 -8.84 2.20
C THR A 92 3.37 -7.35 2.13
N TYR A 93 2.26 -7.02 1.48
CA TYR A 93 1.67 -5.68 1.50
C TYR A 93 0.40 -5.72 2.32
N SER A 94 0.18 -4.73 3.18
CA SER A 94 -1.09 -4.62 3.91
C SER A 94 -1.52 -3.18 4.08
N VAL A 95 -2.82 -2.92 3.94
CA VAL A 95 -3.36 -1.55 3.91
C VAL A 95 -4.85 -1.53 4.27
N TRP A 96 -5.27 -0.50 5.00
CA TRP A 96 -6.68 -0.16 5.15
C TRP A 96 -7.09 0.81 4.05
N ILE A 97 -8.18 0.52 3.33
CA ILE A 97 -8.74 1.38 2.30
C ILE A 97 -10.23 1.64 2.54
N LYS A 98 -10.73 2.78 2.06
CA LYS A 98 -12.16 3.11 2.01
C LYS A 98 -12.50 3.80 0.70
N PRO A 99 -12.50 3.07 -0.42
CA PRO A 99 -12.70 3.68 -1.72
C PRO A 99 -14.13 4.17 -1.91
N ARG A 100 -14.29 5.32 -2.57
CA ARG A 100 -15.60 5.86 -3.00
C ARG A 100 -15.99 5.41 -4.40
N THR A 101 -15.01 5.06 -5.21
CA THR A 101 -15.12 4.57 -6.60
C THR A 101 -13.99 3.58 -6.87
N ALA A 102 -13.95 2.98 -8.06
CA ALA A 102 -12.78 2.22 -8.53
C ALA A 102 -11.60 3.12 -8.97
N GLY A 103 -11.65 4.43 -8.68
CA GLY A 103 -10.66 5.43 -9.09
C GLY A 103 -10.80 5.89 -10.54
N GLN A 104 -9.93 6.84 -10.94
CA GLN A 104 -9.93 7.45 -12.27
C GLN A 104 -9.82 6.38 -13.37
N GLY A 105 -10.75 6.39 -14.31
CA GLY A 105 -10.82 5.40 -15.39
C GLY A 105 -11.08 3.95 -14.95
N GLY A 106 -11.36 3.71 -13.66
CA GLY A 106 -11.49 2.37 -13.09
C GLY A 106 -10.16 1.72 -12.71
N PHE A 107 -9.10 2.49 -12.46
CA PHE A 107 -7.74 2.01 -12.17
C PHE A 107 -7.12 2.65 -10.90
N GLY A 108 -7.92 2.93 -9.87
CA GLY A 108 -7.48 3.63 -8.66
C GLY A 108 -6.31 2.95 -7.97
N ARG A 109 -5.12 3.57 -8.00
CA ARG A 109 -3.92 2.99 -7.39
C ARG A 109 -4.05 2.97 -5.87
N ILE A 110 -3.53 1.92 -5.26
CA ILE A 110 -3.38 1.82 -3.81
C ILE A 110 -1.89 1.91 -3.49
N PHE A 111 -1.08 1.09 -4.15
CA PHE A 111 0.37 1.01 -4.01
C PHE A 111 0.99 0.74 -5.37
N GLU A 112 2.09 1.42 -5.70
CA GLU A 112 2.83 1.21 -6.93
C GLU A 112 4.33 1.36 -6.67
N LYS A 113 5.11 0.42 -7.20
CA LYS A 113 6.52 0.65 -7.54
C LYS A 113 6.61 0.61 -9.06
N TYR A 114 6.86 1.77 -9.65
CA TYR A 114 6.67 2.04 -11.09
C TYR A 114 7.19 0.90 -11.98
N LEU A 115 6.29 0.28 -12.76
CA LEU A 115 6.58 -0.85 -13.67
C LEU A 115 7.24 -2.09 -13.02
N GLU A 116 7.19 -2.22 -11.70
CA GLU A 116 7.69 -3.39 -10.97
C GLU A 116 6.56 -4.18 -10.31
N THR A 117 5.79 -3.54 -9.44
CA THR A 117 4.68 -4.18 -8.74
C THR A 117 3.60 -3.15 -8.42
N ILE A 118 2.35 -3.53 -8.61
CA ILE A 118 1.23 -2.59 -8.54
C ILE A 118 0.03 -3.28 -7.88
N LEU A 119 -0.57 -2.61 -6.90
CA LEU A 119 -1.83 -2.98 -6.28
C LEU A 119 -2.83 -1.85 -6.49
N PHE A 120 -3.99 -2.16 -7.06
CA PHE A 120 -4.97 -1.15 -7.42
C PHE A 120 -6.39 -1.69 -7.47
N LEU A 121 -7.35 -0.78 -7.46
CA LEU A 121 -8.76 -1.04 -7.69
C LEU A 121 -9.02 -1.11 -9.19
N TYR A 122 -9.72 -2.14 -9.63
CA TYR A 122 -10.09 -2.36 -11.02
C TYR A 122 -11.60 -2.38 -11.17
N ASP A 123 -12.15 -1.60 -12.11
CA ASP A 123 -13.56 -1.71 -12.51
C ASP A 123 -13.74 -2.88 -13.49
N ASP A 124 -14.37 -3.95 -13.02
CA ASP A 124 -14.71 -5.12 -13.82
C ASP A 124 -16.21 -5.07 -14.16
N ALA A 125 -16.54 -4.28 -15.19
CA ALA A 125 -17.91 -4.08 -15.66
C ALA A 125 -18.87 -3.56 -14.57
N GLY A 126 -18.42 -2.57 -13.80
CA GLY A 126 -19.17 -1.93 -12.71
C GLY A 126 -18.96 -2.57 -11.34
N GLU A 127 -18.21 -3.67 -11.25
CA GLU A 127 -17.79 -4.27 -9.99
C GLU A 127 -16.36 -3.81 -9.64
N CYS A 128 -16.19 -3.16 -8.49
CA CYS A 128 -14.87 -2.75 -8.03
C CYS A 128 -14.13 -3.96 -7.43
N LYS A 129 -12.99 -4.33 -8.01
CA LYS A 129 -12.15 -5.48 -7.58
C LYS A 129 -10.75 -5.02 -7.19
N ILE A 130 -9.98 -5.90 -6.57
CA ILE A 130 -8.53 -5.70 -6.39
C ILE A 130 -7.79 -6.40 -7.53
N GLN A 131 -6.86 -5.70 -8.15
CA GLN A 131 -5.89 -6.26 -9.08
C GLN A 131 -4.47 -6.06 -8.54
N PHE A 132 -3.71 -7.15 -8.55
CA PHE A 132 -2.29 -7.15 -8.23
C PHE A 132 -1.49 -7.57 -9.46
N GLU A 133 -0.44 -6.80 -9.73
CA GLU A 133 0.46 -7.01 -10.86
C GLU A 133 1.90 -7.12 -10.37
N GLN A 134 2.63 -8.07 -10.95
CA GLN A 134 4.08 -8.18 -10.82
C GLN A 134 4.70 -8.29 -12.21
N THR A 135 5.63 -7.40 -12.51
CA THR A 135 6.40 -7.44 -13.75
C THR A 135 7.45 -8.53 -13.71
N PHE A 136 7.51 -9.33 -14.77
CA PHE A 136 8.65 -10.15 -15.15
C PHE A 136 9.12 -9.72 -16.55
N SER A 137 10.32 -10.15 -16.94
CA SER A 137 11.00 -9.67 -18.15
C SER A 137 10.26 -9.95 -19.47
N THR A 138 9.31 -10.89 -19.49
CA THR A 138 8.61 -11.32 -20.71
C THR A 138 7.11 -11.06 -20.63
N SER A 139 6.43 -11.52 -19.58
CA SER A 139 5.02 -11.20 -19.32
C SER A 139 4.80 -10.86 -17.87
N TRP A 140 3.84 -9.98 -17.61
CA TRP A 140 3.45 -9.64 -16.25
C TRP A 140 2.56 -10.74 -15.69
N GLY A 141 2.72 -11.02 -14.40
CA GLY A 141 1.72 -11.75 -13.64
C GLY A 141 0.60 -10.80 -13.26
N ILE A 142 -0.65 -11.16 -13.56
CA ILE A 142 -1.82 -10.34 -13.27
C ILE A 142 -2.85 -11.21 -12.57
N TRP A 143 -3.20 -10.87 -11.34
CA TRP A 143 -4.21 -11.57 -10.55
C TRP A 143 -5.28 -10.61 -10.09
N ARG A 144 -6.54 -11.05 -10.15
CA ARG A 144 -7.71 -10.26 -9.74
C ARG A 144 -8.52 -11.03 -8.71
N VAL A 145 -8.99 -10.34 -7.67
CA VAL A 145 -9.74 -10.95 -6.57
C VAL A 145 -10.91 -10.10 -6.10
N GLY A 146 -11.92 -10.84 -5.61
CA GLY A 146 -12.97 -10.33 -4.74
C GLY A 146 -13.79 -9.18 -5.32
N SER A 147 -14.53 -8.54 -4.43
CA SER A 147 -15.28 -7.32 -4.68
C SER A 147 -15.09 -6.39 -3.49
N ILE A 148 -14.90 -5.12 -3.76
CA ILE A 148 -14.64 -4.07 -2.79
C ILE A 148 -15.92 -3.28 -2.58
N ALA A 149 -16.36 -3.24 -1.33
CA ALA A 149 -17.49 -2.45 -0.90
C ALA A 149 -17.09 -0.97 -0.84
N LEU A 150 -17.72 -0.17 -1.67
CA LEU A 150 -17.49 1.27 -1.67
C LEU A 150 -18.00 1.90 -0.36
N ASN A 151 -17.33 2.95 0.08
CA ASN A 151 -17.63 3.73 1.28
C ASN A 151 -17.53 2.94 2.60
N ALA A 152 -16.88 1.77 2.59
CA ALA A 152 -16.61 0.97 3.78
C ALA A 152 -15.12 0.70 3.94
N TRP A 153 -14.63 0.75 5.19
CA TRP A 153 -13.24 0.40 5.49
C TRP A 153 -13.03 -1.10 5.27
N GLN A 154 -12.01 -1.46 4.50
CA GLN A 154 -11.58 -2.83 4.26
C GLN A 154 -10.07 -2.96 4.43
N TYR A 155 -9.64 -4.08 5.00
CA TYR A 155 -8.22 -4.40 5.17
C TYR A 155 -7.78 -5.36 4.08
N ILE A 156 -6.83 -4.93 3.26
CA ILE A 156 -6.31 -5.70 2.12
C ILE A 156 -4.92 -6.19 2.49
N VAL A 157 -4.65 -7.47 2.24
CA VAL A 157 -3.32 -8.07 2.40
C VAL A 157 -2.97 -8.84 1.14
N VAL A 158 -1.75 -8.68 0.65
CA VAL A 158 -1.18 -9.49 -0.42
C VAL A 158 0.10 -10.12 0.09
N THR A 159 0.22 -11.44 -0.02
CA THR A 159 1.47 -12.18 0.25
C THR A 159 1.93 -12.84 -1.04
N TYR A 160 3.19 -12.66 -1.42
CA TYR A 160 3.70 -13.23 -2.66
C TYR A 160 5.17 -13.61 -2.58
N ASP A 161 5.50 -14.81 -3.03
CA ASP A 161 6.87 -15.22 -3.33
C ASP A 161 7.14 -15.08 -4.84
N ARG A 162 7.80 -13.98 -5.23
CA ARG A 162 8.13 -13.68 -6.64
C ARG A 162 9.39 -14.38 -7.14
N SER A 163 9.95 -15.35 -6.42
CA SER A 163 11.17 -16.07 -6.82
C SER A 163 11.00 -16.96 -8.05
N SER A 164 9.76 -17.32 -8.39
CA SER A 164 9.42 -18.22 -9.49
C SER A 164 8.16 -17.73 -10.19
N THR A 165 8.12 -17.84 -11.51
CA THR A 165 6.91 -17.57 -12.31
C THR A 165 5.81 -18.63 -12.12
N GLY A 166 6.11 -19.74 -11.44
CA GLY A 166 5.12 -20.75 -11.08
C GLY A 166 4.45 -20.50 -9.73
N ASN A 167 4.81 -19.43 -9.02
CA ASN A 167 4.17 -19.05 -7.77
C ASN A 167 3.03 -18.08 -8.06
N ASP A 168 1.97 -18.18 -7.27
CA ASP A 168 0.86 -17.22 -7.27
C ASP A 168 0.81 -16.44 -5.96
N PRO A 169 0.38 -15.17 -5.98
CA PRO A 169 0.09 -14.41 -4.77
C PRO A 169 -1.16 -14.95 -4.07
N ASP A 170 -1.21 -14.81 -2.76
CA ASP A 170 -2.44 -14.93 -1.98
C ASP A 170 -2.90 -13.53 -1.57
N LEU A 171 -4.21 -13.29 -1.72
CA LEU A 171 -4.82 -12.00 -1.43
C LEU A 171 -5.97 -12.19 -0.45
N TYR A 172 -6.01 -11.33 0.56
CA TYR A 172 -6.99 -11.38 1.64
C TYR A 172 -7.76 -10.07 1.71
N ILE A 173 -9.06 -10.16 1.97
CA ILE A 173 -9.94 -9.04 2.26
C ILE A 173 -10.52 -9.27 3.65
N ASN A 174 -10.28 -8.33 4.58
CA ASN A 174 -10.69 -8.42 5.99
C ASN A 174 -10.22 -9.71 6.69
N GLY A 175 -9.05 -10.23 6.29
CA GLY A 175 -8.47 -11.46 6.83
C GLY A 175 -8.96 -12.75 6.17
N GLU A 176 -9.90 -12.67 5.22
CA GLU A 176 -10.40 -13.84 4.48
C GLU A 176 -9.64 -14.00 3.16
N LEU A 177 -9.07 -15.19 2.92
CA LEU A 177 -8.42 -15.54 1.66
C LEU A 177 -9.44 -15.52 0.51
N GLN A 178 -9.11 -14.81 -0.56
CA GLN A 178 -9.98 -14.66 -1.72
C GLN A 178 -9.65 -15.69 -2.81
N SER A 179 -10.69 -16.11 -3.55
CA SER A 179 -10.48 -16.84 -4.80
C SER A 179 -9.92 -15.88 -5.84
N LYS A 180 -8.77 -16.22 -6.42
CA LYS A 180 -8.08 -15.44 -7.45
C LYS A 180 -8.38 -15.93 -8.86
N ALA A 181 -8.52 -14.98 -9.77
CA ALA A 181 -8.44 -15.21 -11.20
C ALA A 181 -7.06 -14.76 -11.67
N GLU A 182 -6.30 -15.68 -12.24
CA GLU A 182 -5.05 -15.37 -12.94
C GLU A 182 -5.39 -14.93 -14.36
N ILE A 183 -5.24 -13.64 -14.62
CA ILE A 183 -5.56 -13.01 -15.91
C ILE A 183 -4.40 -13.16 -16.89
N SER A 184 -3.17 -13.19 -16.36
CA SER A 184 -1.94 -13.39 -17.13
C SER A 184 -0.91 -14.09 -16.27
N THR A 185 -0.33 -15.17 -16.81
CA THR A 185 0.76 -15.91 -16.17
C THR A 185 2.08 -15.18 -16.37
N PRO A 186 2.87 -14.94 -15.30
CA PRO A 186 4.18 -14.31 -15.43
C PRO A 186 5.14 -15.22 -16.20
N SER A 187 6.08 -14.62 -16.92
CA SER A 187 7.13 -15.37 -17.61
C SER A 187 8.42 -14.57 -17.74
N GLY A 188 9.53 -15.29 -17.86
CA GLY A 188 10.86 -14.70 -17.85
C GLY A 188 11.44 -14.61 -16.45
N SER A 189 12.25 -13.58 -16.20
CA SER A 189 12.92 -13.35 -14.91
C SER A 189 12.25 -12.22 -14.14
N MET A 190 12.33 -12.27 -12.80
CA MET A 190 11.82 -11.22 -11.93
C MET A 190 12.51 -9.89 -12.25
N SER A 191 11.72 -8.83 -12.44
CA SER A 191 12.21 -7.50 -12.79
C SER A 191 12.21 -6.58 -11.57
N THR A 192 13.31 -5.86 -11.35
CA THR A 192 13.43 -4.80 -10.32
C THR A 192 13.88 -3.49 -10.94
N ASN A 193 13.58 -2.37 -10.29
CA ASN A 193 14.15 -1.08 -10.65
C ASN A 193 14.47 -0.21 -9.42
N GLY A 194 15.09 0.96 -9.64
CA GLY A 194 15.44 1.91 -8.58
C GLY A 194 14.37 2.94 -8.26
N ASN A 195 13.16 2.83 -8.81
CA ASN A 195 12.08 3.77 -8.49
C ASN A 195 11.55 3.52 -7.08
N ALA A 196 11.15 4.59 -6.41
CA ALA A 196 10.52 4.48 -5.12
C ALA A 196 9.09 3.93 -5.22
N VAL A 197 8.63 3.39 -4.10
CA VAL A 197 7.24 3.08 -3.84
C VAL A 197 6.43 4.36 -3.70
N GLN A 198 5.24 4.36 -4.30
CA GLN A 198 4.28 5.44 -4.30
C GLN A 198 2.91 4.91 -3.88
N ILE A 199 2.17 5.73 -3.15
CA ILE A 199 0.82 5.41 -2.67
C ILE A 199 -0.16 6.30 -3.42
N SER A 200 -1.23 5.70 -3.95
CA SER A 200 -2.29 6.37 -4.73
C SER A 200 -1.90 7.06 -6.04
N LYS A 201 -0.62 7.09 -6.42
CA LYS A 201 -0.20 7.79 -7.64
C LYS A 201 -0.63 7.04 -8.90
N HIS A 202 -1.41 7.66 -9.78
CA HIS A 202 -1.75 7.10 -11.08
C HIS A 202 -0.82 7.66 -12.18
N PRO A 203 -0.32 6.86 -13.15
CA PRO A 203 0.58 7.33 -14.21
C PRO A 203 -0.04 8.34 -15.19
N TYR A 204 -1.37 8.49 -15.21
CA TYR A 204 -2.05 9.56 -15.96
C TYR A 204 -2.28 10.84 -15.14
N ASN A 205 -1.84 10.89 -13.88
CA ASN A 205 -1.87 12.10 -13.04
C ASN A 205 -0.66 13.01 -13.34
N THR A 206 -0.08 12.93 -14.53
CA THR A 206 1.06 13.78 -14.90
C THR A 206 0.58 15.12 -15.45
N ARG A 207 0.61 16.13 -14.55
CA ARG A 207 0.52 17.58 -14.76
C ARG A 207 -0.83 18.20 -15.11
#